data_AF-A0A1F9MQL4-F1
#
_entry.id   AF-A0A1F9MQL4-F1
#
_cell.length_a   1.000
_cell.length_b   1.000
_cell.length_c   1.000
_cell.angle_alpha   90.00
_cell.angle_beta   90.00
_cell.angle_gamma   90.00
#
_symmetry.space_group_name_H-M   'P 1'
#
loop_
_entity.id
_entity.type
_entity.pdbx_description
1 polymer ?
#
loop_
_entity_poly.entity_id
_entity_poly.type
_entity_poly.pdbx_seq_one_letter_code
_entity_poly.pdbx_strand_id
1 'polypeptide(L)'
;MNTTASDHELVDLTVRLSARMVAALHDTVTVKGIDLNTLIAGYVRTGLEHDLPEVHKKCFFTHAKEILKQHNVPEAAIEEIVDKFGY
;
A
#
# COMPACT_ATOMS: atom_id res chain seq x y z
N MET A 1 -8.74 7.57 -35.66
CA MET A 1 -9.08 7.87 -34.25
C MET A 1 -7.98 7.26 -33.40
N ASN A 2 -7.09 8.09 -32.84
CA ASN A 2 -6.01 7.64 -31.97
C ASN A 2 -6.56 7.49 -30.55
N THR A 3 -6.61 6.26 -30.05
CA THR A 3 -6.92 5.97 -28.66
C THR A 3 -5.68 6.26 -27.83
N THR A 4 -5.82 7.14 -26.85
CA THR A 4 -4.84 7.49 -25.83
C THR A 4 -4.29 6.25 -25.16
N ALA A 5 -3.03 5.90 -25.46
CA ALA A 5 -2.24 5.08 -24.57
C ALA A 5 -2.09 5.89 -23.27
N SER A 6 -2.64 5.38 -22.18
CA SER A 6 -2.34 5.89 -20.85
C SER A 6 -0.86 5.61 -20.59
N ASP A 7 -0.01 6.60 -20.88
CA ASP A 7 1.40 6.66 -20.50
C ASP A 7 1.46 6.63 -18.97
N HIS A 8 1.45 5.42 -18.40
CA HIS A 8 1.81 5.24 -17.00
C HIS A 8 3.29 5.54 -16.89
N GLU A 9 3.62 6.67 -16.30
CA GLU A 9 4.99 7.10 -16.05
C GLU A 9 5.73 6.02 -15.25
N LEU A 10 6.78 5.45 -15.86
CA LEU A 10 7.64 4.47 -15.19
C LEU A 10 8.60 5.21 -14.26
N VAL A 11 8.71 4.72 -13.02
CA VAL A 11 9.59 5.30 -12.00
C VAL A 11 10.61 4.25 -11.57
N ASP A 12 11.88 4.66 -11.52
CA ASP A 12 12.95 3.80 -11.03
C ASP A 12 12.96 3.74 -9.49
N LEU A 13 12.99 2.52 -8.95
CA LEU A 13 13.12 2.26 -7.52
C LEU A 13 14.49 1.67 -7.21
N THR A 14 15.30 2.37 -6.40
CA THR A 14 16.57 1.83 -5.87
C THR A 14 16.40 1.39 -4.42
N VAL A 15 16.65 0.12 -4.14
CA VAL A 15 16.58 -0.47 -2.78
C VAL A 15 17.91 -1.07 -2.36
N ARG A 16 18.22 -0.98 -1.06
CA ARG A 16 19.36 -1.70 -0.46
C ARG A 16 18.85 -2.93 0.26
N LEU A 17 19.35 -4.10 -0.14
CA LEU A 17 18.96 -5.40 0.42
C LEU A 17 20.18 -6.10 1.00
N SER A 18 19.96 -6.95 2.00
CA SER A 18 21.02 -7.82 2.51
C SER A 18 21.45 -8.85 1.45
N ALA A 19 22.71 -9.27 1.47
CA ALA A 19 23.21 -10.29 0.55
C ALA A 19 22.38 -11.60 0.62
N ARG A 20 21.91 -11.97 1.82
CA ARG A 20 21.02 -13.12 2.02
C ARG A 20 19.69 -12.98 1.28
N MET A 21 19.08 -11.80 1.31
CA MET A 21 17.83 -11.55 0.59
C MET A 21 18.05 -11.57 -0.93
N VAL A 22 19.15 -10.99 -1.40
CA VAL A 22 19.50 -11.01 -2.83
C VAL A 22 19.69 -12.45 -3.32
N ALA A 23 20.38 -13.30 -2.55
CA ALA A 23 20.51 -14.72 -2.86
C ALA A 23 19.15 -15.43 -2.95
N ALA A 24 18.27 -15.23 -1.96
CA ALA A 24 16.93 -15.82 -1.97
C ALA A 24 16.07 -15.36 -3.16
N LEU A 25 16.20 -14.09 -3.57
CA LEU A 25 15.56 -13.57 -4.77
C LEU A 25 16.08 -14.27 -6.03
N HIS A 26 17.40 -14.45 -6.15
CA HIS A 26 18.04 -15.17 -7.27
C HIS A 26 17.59 -16.63 -7.38
N ASP A 27 17.50 -17.34 -6.25
CA ASP A 27 16.99 -18.71 -6.24
C ASP A 27 15.53 -18.75 -6.69
N THR A 28 14.73 -17.79 -6.22
CA THR A 28 13.29 -17.70 -6.54
C THR A 28 13.04 -17.41 -8.02
N VAL A 29 13.78 -16.48 -8.63
CA VAL A 29 13.66 -16.19 -10.07
C VAL A 29 14.08 -17.37 -10.93
N THR A 30 15.10 -18.12 -10.50
CA THR A 30 15.59 -19.33 -11.18
C THR A 30 14.51 -20.41 -11.19
N VAL A 31 13.88 -20.66 -10.04
CA VAL A 31 12.80 -21.65 -9.92
C VAL A 31 11.54 -21.23 -10.69
N LYS A 32 11.20 -19.95 -10.69
CA LYS A 32 9.98 -19.42 -11.33
C LYS A 32 10.15 -19.14 -12.83
N GLY A 33 11.37 -19.07 -13.34
CA GLY A 33 11.65 -18.76 -14.74
C GLY A 33 11.22 -17.34 -15.14
N ILE A 34 11.30 -16.38 -14.22
CA ILE A 34 10.96 -14.96 -14.44
C ILE A 34 12.16 -14.08 -14.12
N ASP A 35 12.21 -12.85 -14.62
CA ASP A 35 13.26 -11.91 -14.23
C ASP A 35 13.03 -11.31 -12.84
N LEU A 36 14.09 -10.74 -12.27
CA LEU A 36 14.10 -10.18 -10.92
C LEU A 36 13.17 -8.98 -10.76
N ASN A 37 13.06 -8.12 -11.79
CA ASN A 37 12.21 -6.93 -11.72
C ASN A 37 10.74 -7.35 -11.72
N THR A 38 10.36 -8.33 -12.55
CA THR A 38 9.02 -8.91 -12.54
C THR A 38 8.65 -9.52 -11.19
N LEU A 39 9.58 -10.26 -10.56
CA LEU A 39 9.35 -10.82 -9.22
C LEU A 39 9.14 -9.71 -8.17
N ILE A 40 10.01 -8.70 -8.14
CA ILE A 40 9.93 -7.58 -7.19
C ILE A 40 8.65 -6.78 -7.40
N ALA A 41 8.33 -6.41 -8.65
CA ALA A 41 7.10 -5.70 -8.98
C ALA A 41 5.85 -6.49 -8.55
N GLY A 42 5.88 -7.82 -8.72
CA GLY A 42 4.83 -8.71 -8.24
C GLY A 42 4.64 -8.63 -6.73
N TYR A 43 5.72 -8.74 -5.94
CA TYR A 43 5.65 -8.62 -4.48
C TYR A 43 5.21 -7.23 -4.02
N VAL A 44 5.69 -6.16 -4.65
CA VAL A 44 5.27 -4.78 -4.33
C VAL A 44 3.78 -4.61 -4.58
N ARG A 45 3.27 -5.07 -5.73
CA ARG A 45 1.85 -5.02 -6.04
C ARG A 45 1.02 -5.81 -5.02
N THR A 46 1.38 -7.06 -4.75
CA THR A 46 0.65 -7.89 -3.78
C THR A 46 0.64 -7.28 -2.38
N GLY A 47 1.77 -6.72 -1.93
CA GLY A 47 1.85 -6.02 -0.65
C GLY A 47 0.93 -4.80 -0.60
N LEU A 48 0.93 -3.99 -1.67
CA LEU A 48 0.02 -2.83 -1.77
C LEU A 48 -1.45 -3.26 -1.82
N GLU A 49 -1.81 -4.25 -2.62
CA GLU A 49 -3.19 -4.74 -2.71
C GLU A 49 -3.72 -5.26 -1.37
N HIS A 50 -2.83 -5.89 -0.57
CA HIS A 50 -3.17 -6.39 0.75
C HIS A 50 -3.28 -5.27 1.79
N ASP A 51 -2.36 -4.31 1.79
CA ASP A 51 -2.23 -3.31 2.86
C ASP A 51 -3.02 -2.01 2.59
N LEU A 52 -3.22 -1.63 1.33
CA LEU A 52 -3.92 -0.39 0.94
C LEU A 52 -5.32 -0.28 1.55
N PRO A 53 -6.17 -1.32 1.60
CA PRO A 53 -7.49 -1.21 2.22
C PRO A 53 -7.40 -0.80 3.70
N GLU A 54 -6.47 -1.37 4.45
CA GLU A 54 -6.28 -1.04 5.87
C GLU A 54 -5.73 0.38 6.03
N VAL A 55 -4.77 0.78 5.18
CA VAL A 55 -4.24 2.16 5.15
C VAL A 55 -5.35 3.16 4.84
N HIS A 56 -6.16 2.91 3.81
CA HIS A 56 -7.28 3.78 3.44
C HIS A 56 -8.33 3.88 4.56
N LYS A 57 -8.65 2.76 5.21
CA LYS A 57 -9.55 2.74 6.37
C LYS A 57 -8.98 3.63 7.49
N LYS A 58 -7.70 3.50 7.84
CA LYS A 58 -7.03 4.35 8.85
C LYS A 58 -7.02 5.82 8.47
N CYS A 59 -6.74 6.14 7.20
CA CYS A 59 -6.80 7.51 6.69
C CYS A 59 -8.21 8.09 6.81
N PHE A 60 -9.24 7.33 6.43
CA PHE A 60 -10.63 7.75 6.56
C PHE A 60 -11.00 8.06 8.01
N PHE A 61 -10.69 7.16 8.96
CA PHE A 61 -11.01 7.41 10.37
C PHE A 61 -10.22 8.57 10.97
N THR A 62 -8.96 8.74 10.58
CA THR A 62 -8.17 9.92 10.97
C THR A 62 -8.84 11.21 10.50
N HIS A 63 -9.22 11.27 9.22
CA HIS A 63 -9.87 12.44 8.65
C HIS A 63 -11.27 12.69 9.24
N ALA A 64 -12.06 11.63 9.44
CA ALA A 64 -13.38 11.73 10.08
C ALA A 64 -13.27 12.28 11.51
N LYS A 65 -12.27 11.84 12.30
CA LYS A 65 -11.99 12.40 13.64
C LYS A 65 -11.72 13.90 13.56
N GLU A 66 -10.89 14.35 12.62
CA GLU A 66 -10.56 15.77 12.45
C GLU A 66 -11.81 16.62 12.15
N ILE A 67 -12.66 16.16 11.21
CA ILE A 67 -13.91 16.83 10.88
C ILE A 67 -14.84 16.89 12.10
N LEU A 68 -15.04 15.78 12.80
CA LEU A 68 -15.93 15.73 13.97
C LEU A 68 -15.44 16.67 15.09
N LYS A 69 -14.12 16.76 15.30
CA LYS A 69 -13.53 17.73 16.22
C LYS A 69 -13.79 19.18 15.81
N GLN A 70 -13.67 19.51 14.51
CA GLN A 70 -13.99 20.84 13.98
C GLN A 70 -15.46 21.23 14.20
N HIS A 71 -16.36 20.26 14.23
CA HIS A 71 -17.79 20.45 14.49
C HIS A 71 -18.18 20.40 15.98
N ASN A 72 -17.21 20.44 16.90
CA ASN A 72 -17.42 20.38 18.35
C ASN A 72 -18.19 19.13 18.82
N VAL A 73 -18.04 18.01 18.10
CA VAL A 73 -18.58 16.72 18.56
C VAL A 73 -17.80 16.30 19.82
N PRO A 74 -18.49 15.87 20.90
CA PRO A 74 -17.82 15.44 22.12
C PRO A 74 -16.80 14.32 21.86
N GLU A 75 -15.62 14.42 22.45
CA GLU A 75 -14.52 13.47 22.21
C GLU A 75 -14.92 12.02 22.54
N ALA A 76 -15.69 11.81 23.61
CA ALA A 76 -16.23 10.50 23.96
C ALA A 76 -17.10 9.87 22.85
N ALA A 77 -17.87 10.67 22.12
CA ALA A 77 -18.68 10.19 21.00
C ALA A 77 -17.82 9.86 19.77
N ILE A 78 -16.75 10.63 19.54
CA ILE A 78 -15.78 10.35 18.48
C ILE A 78 -15.04 9.04 18.76
N GLU A 79 -14.62 8.83 20.01
CA GLU A 79 -13.98 7.58 20.45
C GLU A 79 -14.93 6.39 20.30
N GLU A 80 -16.20 6.52 20.66
CA GLU A 80 -17.19 5.45 20.48
C GLU A 80 -17.41 5.09 18.99
N ILE A 81 -17.45 6.07 18.09
CA ILE A 81 -17.53 5.84 16.64
C ILE A 81 -16.30 5.07 16.15
N VAL A 82 -15.11 5.45 16.64
CA VAL A 82 -13.86 4.83 16.20
C VAL A 82 -13.71 3.43 16.77
N ASP A 83 -14.17 3.19 17.99
CA ASP A 83 -14.19 1.85 18.59
C ASP A 83 -15.15 0.93 17.82
N LYS A 84 -16.35 1.41 17.47
CA LYS A 84 -17.38 0.61 16.78
C LYS A 84 -17.10 0.34 15.30
N PHE A 85 -16.41 1.25 14.61
CA PHE A 85 -16.24 1.18 13.16
C PHE A 85 -14.77 1.16 12.70
N GLY A 86 -13.84 1.55 13.57
CA GLY A 86 -12.41 1.75 13.27
C GLY A 86 -11.54 0.50 13.27
N TYR A 87 -12.05 -0.63 13.77
CA TYR A 87 -11.36 -1.93 13.77
C TYR A 87 -12.20 -3.00 13.09
#